data_AF-A0A7X7BGX4-F1
#
_entry.id   AF-A0A7X7BGX4-F1
#
_cell.length_a   1.000
_cell.length_b   1.000
_cell.length_c   1.000
_cell.angle_alpha   90.00
_cell.angle_beta   90.00
_cell.angle_gamma   90.00
#
_symmetry.space_group_name_H-M   'P 1'
#
loop_
_entity.id
_entity.type
_entity.pdbx_description
1 polymer ?
#
loop_
_entity_poly.entity_id
_entity_poly.type
_entity_poly.pdbx_seq_one_letter_code
_entity_poly.pdbx_strand_id
1 'polypeptide(L)'
;MRKILRSRIFLAMAGVLLLLLGVFSGNAAAAADKTILPVPERHVLVIHLNAAEHPYQDLFNSGLRKALEQDDRYRYDFSYEYLEINKIPHDAVFLQKTVDLFAYKLQHANWTPDIIVASGGVSDLLLRYKKELFGNLPIVACAPAKAGKSSVPIDQFTKNYLLPGNDSFAANYQLILDLLPQTKNIYVVLGNSYEEQILLRLAQEDAVNFEDKVTFVYTNRRSNADMLSTLRNAPPDSAVLYSRWTTDIEGESFVSASSLPFLTSSIRLPVFGTQQQYIGNGIVGGYLHDISLLGEDAGNMVIDLLDGVAPTIYTDIERYHRYVFDQKVLDEWKISASRLPAGSIILYGEKSFLQEHWQLVLIVAAIITL
;
A
#
# COMPACT_ATOMS: atom_id res chain seq x y z
N MET A 1 -37.08 -67.58 -15.68
CA MET A 1 -36.43 -67.33 -14.37
C MET A 1 -35.68 -66.00 -14.21
N ARG A 2 -35.81 -65.02 -15.12
CA ARG A 2 -35.08 -63.72 -15.06
C ARG A 2 -35.78 -62.58 -14.27
N LYS A 3 -37.02 -62.78 -13.79
CA LYS A 3 -37.76 -61.76 -13.01
C LYS A 3 -37.53 -61.82 -11.49
N ILE A 4 -37.00 -62.92 -10.95
CA ILE A 4 -36.84 -63.12 -9.50
C ILE A 4 -35.50 -62.55 -8.97
N LEU A 5 -34.49 -62.38 -9.84
CA LEU A 5 -33.17 -61.89 -9.43
C LEU A 5 -33.11 -60.35 -9.26
N ARG A 6 -33.97 -59.59 -9.95
CA ARG A 6 -34.03 -58.11 -9.83
C ARG A 6 -34.72 -57.63 -8.55
N SER A 7 -35.59 -58.44 -7.95
CA SER A 7 -36.31 -58.11 -6.71
C SER A 7 -35.42 -58.23 -5.46
N ARG A 8 -34.45 -59.16 -5.46
CA ARG A 8 -33.52 -59.35 -4.32
C ARG A 8 -32.45 -58.26 -4.23
N ILE A 9 -32.03 -57.68 -5.36
CA ILE A 9 -31.05 -56.59 -5.39
C ILE A 9 -31.70 -55.25 -4.96
N PHE A 10 -32.98 -55.03 -5.29
CA PHE A 10 -33.72 -53.85 -4.85
C PHE A 10 -34.01 -53.86 -3.34
N LEU A 11 -34.32 -55.02 -2.75
CA LEU A 11 -34.47 -55.13 -1.29
C LEU A 11 -33.13 -55.01 -0.53
N ALA A 12 -32.02 -55.49 -1.12
CA ALA A 12 -30.69 -55.32 -0.53
C ALA A 12 -30.22 -53.85 -0.54
N MET A 13 -30.51 -53.09 -1.60
CA MET A 13 -30.20 -51.65 -1.67
C MET A 13 -31.08 -50.79 -0.75
N ALA A 14 -32.35 -51.15 -0.55
CA ALA A 14 -33.23 -50.43 0.38
C ALA A 14 -32.81 -50.64 1.86
N GLY A 15 -32.30 -51.83 2.21
CA GLY A 15 -31.78 -52.11 3.55
C GLY A 15 -30.49 -51.37 3.89
N VAL A 16 -29.59 -51.18 2.92
CA VAL A 16 -28.35 -50.39 3.10
C VAL A 16 -28.63 -48.89 3.21
N LEU A 17 -29.65 -48.38 2.49
CA LEU A 17 -30.05 -46.97 2.59
C LEU A 17 -30.70 -46.64 3.95
N LEU A 18 -31.46 -47.57 4.53
CA LEU A 18 -32.04 -47.42 5.87
C LEU A 18 -31.02 -47.59 7.00
N LEU A 19 -29.97 -48.40 6.81
CA LEU A 19 -28.83 -48.48 7.74
C LEU A 19 -27.95 -47.22 7.69
N LEU A 20 -27.80 -46.57 6.52
CA LEU A 20 -27.07 -45.30 6.42
C LEU A 20 -27.88 -44.10 6.96
N LEU A 21 -29.20 -44.13 6.88
CA LEU A 21 -30.08 -43.12 7.51
C LEU A 21 -30.24 -43.34 9.03
N GLY A 22 -30.11 -44.59 9.51
CA GLY A 22 -30.20 -44.94 10.93
C GLY A 22 -28.94 -44.64 11.76
N VAL A 23 -27.78 -44.46 11.13
CA VAL A 23 -26.53 -44.09 11.83
C VAL A 23 -26.40 -42.57 12.05
N PHE A 24 -27.26 -41.76 11.43
CA PHE A 24 -27.29 -40.30 11.63
C PHE A 24 -28.27 -39.80 12.69
N SER A 25 -29.00 -40.69 13.38
CA SER A 25 -30.04 -40.32 14.36
C SER A 25 -29.66 -40.63 15.82
N GLY A 26 -28.36 -40.77 16.11
CA GLY A 26 -27.87 -41.16 17.44
C GLY A 26 -26.55 -40.51 17.82
N ASN A 27 -26.46 -39.18 17.68
CA ASN A 27 -25.51 -38.36 18.45
C ASN A 27 -25.97 -36.89 18.42
N ALA A 28 -27.18 -36.65 18.93
CA ALA A 28 -27.46 -35.39 19.61
C ALA A 28 -26.74 -35.42 20.97
N ALA A 29 -25.41 -35.55 20.94
CA ALA A 29 -24.59 -35.13 22.05
C ALA A 29 -24.88 -33.64 22.20
N ALA A 30 -25.35 -33.25 23.38
CA ALA A 30 -25.54 -31.88 23.77
C ALA A 30 -24.35 -31.05 23.26
N ALA A 31 -24.56 -30.31 22.18
CA ALA A 31 -23.71 -29.18 21.88
C ALA A 31 -23.93 -28.28 23.09
N ALA A 32 -22.97 -28.32 24.01
CA ALA A 32 -22.84 -27.28 25.01
C ALA A 32 -22.96 -25.99 24.21
N ASP A 33 -24.02 -25.24 24.51
CA ASP A 33 -24.22 -23.89 24.05
C ASP A 33 -22.98 -23.15 24.55
N LYS A 34 -21.92 -23.16 23.72
CA LYS A 34 -20.81 -22.24 23.88
C LYS A 34 -21.51 -20.92 23.66
N THR A 35 -21.86 -20.26 24.76
CA THR A 35 -22.17 -18.84 24.78
C THR A 35 -21.05 -18.18 23.99
N ILE A 36 -21.31 -17.90 22.71
CA ILE A 36 -20.42 -17.11 21.88
C ILE A 36 -20.50 -15.75 22.54
N LEU A 37 -19.52 -15.44 23.38
CA LEU A 37 -19.41 -14.10 23.94
C LEU A 37 -19.38 -13.15 22.75
N PRO A 38 -20.20 -12.08 22.77
CA PRO A 38 -20.22 -11.13 21.66
C PRO A 38 -18.80 -10.61 21.47
N VAL A 39 -18.31 -10.67 20.23
CA VAL A 39 -16.99 -10.15 19.86
C VAL A 39 -16.98 -8.66 20.23
N PRO A 40 -16.05 -8.20 21.10
CA PRO A 40 -16.03 -6.82 21.53
C PRO A 40 -15.86 -5.86 20.36
N GLU A 41 -16.63 -4.78 20.36
CA GLU A 41 -16.55 -3.74 19.32
C GLU A 41 -15.47 -2.74 19.67
N ARG A 42 -14.69 -2.32 18.66
CA ARG A 42 -13.59 -1.36 18.81
C ARG A 42 -13.67 -0.29 17.73
N HIS A 43 -13.75 0.97 18.17
CA HIS A 43 -13.86 2.12 17.29
C HIS A 43 -12.47 2.67 16.98
N VAL A 44 -12.06 2.59 15.73
CA VAL A 44 -10.77 3.06 15.22
C VAL A 44 -10.98 4.38 14.48
N LEU A 45 -10.42 5.47 15.03
CA LEU A 45 -10.40 6.76 14.35
C LEU A 45 -9.10 6.91 13.55
N VAL A 46 -9.23 6.96 12.22
CA VAL A 46 -8.11 7.14 11.30
C VAL A 46 -8.06 8.59 10.82
N ILE A 47 -6.92 9.24 11.00
CA ILE A 47 -6.70 10.64 10.66
C ILE A 47 -5.67 10.70 9.54
N HIS A 48 -6.04 11.34 8.44
CA HIS A 48 -5.22 11.51 7.26
C HIS A 48 -4.89 12.99 7.02
N LEU A 49 -3.70 13.23 6.45
CA LEU A 49 -3.25 14.55 6.05
C LEU A 49 -3.95 15.10 4.80
N ASN A 50 -4.20 14.26 3.78
CA ASN A 50 -4.72 14.69 2.46
C ASN A 50 -6.25 14.46 2.34
N ALA A 51 -6.80 14.74 1.15
CA ALA A 51 -8.17 14.39 0.78
C ALA A 51 -8.39 12.87 0.70
N ALA A 52 -9.64 12.42 0.88
CA ALA A 52 -10.04 11.01 0.81
C ALA A 52 -9.64 10.33 -0.51
N GLU A 53 -9.82 11.01 -1.64
CA GLU A 53 -9.45 10.55 -2.98
C GLU A 53 -7.93 10.47 -3.26
N HIS A 54 -7.06 10.80 -2.29
CA HIS A 54 -5.62 10.70 -2.50
C HIS A 54 -5.17 9.22 -2.44
N PRO A 55 -4.55 8.64 -3.50
CA PRO A 55 -4.26 7.20 -3.58
C PRO A 55 -3.44 6.59 -2.43
N TYR A 56 -2.52 7.38 -1.85
CA TYR A 56 -1.80 7.01 -0.62
C TYR A 56 -2.73 6.52 0.49
N GLN A 57 -3.87 7.19 0.68
CA GLN A 57 -4.80 6.90 1.78
C GLN A 57 -5.57 5.63 1.54
N ASP A 58 -5.99 5.37 0.30
CA ASP A 58 -6.65 4.13 -0.07
C ASP A 58 -5.74 2.93 0.19
N LEU A 59 -4.47 3.01 -0.20
CA LEU A 59 -3.49 1.95 0.07
C LEU A 59 -3.26 1.76 1.57
N PHE A 60 -3.05 2.85 2.31
CA PHE A 60 -2.87 2.78 3.77
C PHE A 60 -4.09 2.15 4.46
N ASN A 61 -5.29 2.65 4.14
CA ASN A 61 -6.54 2.18 4.71
C ASN A 61 -6.82 0.72 4.33
N SER A 62 -6.47 0.31 3.12
CA SER A 62 -6.59 -1.08 2.67
C SER A 62 -5.71 -2.01 3.51
N GLY A 63 -4.44 -1.65 3.71
CA GLY A 63 -3.53 -2.40 4.58
C GLY A 63 -4.01 -2.47 6.03
N LEU A 64 -4.42 -1.32 6.59
CA LEU A 64 -4.95 -1.23 7.95
C LEU A 64 -6.17 -2.11 8.15
N ARG A 65 -7.18 -1.99 7.28
CA ARG A 65 -8.38 -2.82 7.35
C ARG A 65 -8.05 -4.29 7.18
N LYS A 66 -7.19 -4.65 6.23
CA LYS A 66 -6.78 -6.04 6.01
C LYS A 66 -6.22 -6.69 7.28
N ALA A 67 -5.34 -6.00 8.01
CA ALA A 67 -4.79 -6.53 9.27
C ALA A 67 -5.88 -6.70 10.34
N LEU A 68 -6.75 -5.70 10.51
CA LEU A 68 -7.79 -5.69 11.53
C LEU A 68 -8.92 -6.68 11.22
N GLU A 69 -9.35 -6.79 9.97
CA GLU A 69 -10.41 -7.73 9.54
C GLU A 69 -9.96 -9.19 9.56
N GLN A 70 -8.64 -9.45 9.59
CA GLN A 70 -8.08 -10.79 9.79
C GLN A 70 -8.03 -11.20 11.28
N ASP A 71 -8.35 -10.29 12.19
CA ASP A 71 -8.35 -10.53 13.63
C ASP A 71 -9.77 -10.82 14.16
N ASP A 72 -10.04 -12.08 14.50
CA ASP A 72 -11.36 -12.50 14.98
C ASP A 72 -11.65 -12.12 16.44
N ARG A 73 -10.72 -11.44 17.14
CA ARG A 73 -10.88 -11.08 18.56
C ARG A 73 -11.72 -9.83 18.76
N TYR A 74 -11.80 -8.96 17.76
CA TYR A 74 -12.54 -7.69 17.83
C TYR A 74 -13.38 -7.46 16.57
N ARG A 75 -14.47 -6.70 16.73
CA ARG A 75 -15.25 -6.15 15.62
C ARG A 75 -14.88 -4.68 15.47
N TYR A 76 -14.25 -4.31 14.36
CA TYR A 76 -13.77 -2.95 14.16
C TYR A 76 -14.81 -2.08 13.47
N ASP A 77 -15.05 -0.90 14.02
CA ASP A 77 -15.77 0.21 13.35
C ASP A 77 -14.79 1.33 13.04
N PHE A 78 -14.90 1.94 11.87
CA PHE A 78 -13.93 2.92 11.37
C PHE A 78 -14.57 4.29 11.18
N SER A 79 -13.92 5.31 11.73
CA SER A 79 -14.18 6.70 11.38
C SER A 79 -12.94 7.30 10.73
N TYR A 80 -13.14 8.06 9.65
CA TYR A 80 -12.06 8.67 8.89
C TYR A 80 -12.15 10.19 8.93
N GLU A 81 -11.04 10.85 9.20
CA GLU A 81 -10.89 12.29 9.16
C GLU A 81 -9.81 12.68 8.17
N TYR A 82 -10.17 13.55 7.24
CA TYR A 82 -9.30 14.02 6.16
C TYR A 82 -9.06 15.52 6.37
N LEU A 83 -7.92 15.87 6.96
CA LEU A 83 -7.74 17.20 7.53
C LEU A 83 -7.28 18.25 6.52
N GLU A 84 -6.62 17.82 5.44
CA GLU A 84 -6.12 18.68 4.36
C GLU A 84 -5.23 19.85 4.84
N ILE A 85 -4.58 19.70 6.01
CA ILE A 85 -3.80 20.77 6.66
C ILE A 85 -2.56 21.21 5.87
N ASN A 86 -2.16 20.44 4.86
CA ASN A 86 -1.08 20.80 3.94
C ASN A 86 -1.51 21.69 2.77
N LYS A 87 -2.82 21.93 2.55
CA LYS A 87 -3.29 22.85 1.50
C LYS A 87 -2.93 24.31 1.78
N ILE A 88 -2.83 24.69 3.06
CA ILE A 88 -2.40 26.02 3.50
C ILE A 88 -1.26 25.83 4.52
N PRO A 89 -0.06 25.46 4.06
CA PRO A 89 1.03 25.12 4.95
C PRO A 89 1.47 26.34 5.76
N HIS A 90 1.84 26.12 7.01
CA HIS A 90 2.33 27.15 7.96
C HIS A 90 1.30 28.24 8.34
N ASP A 91 0.03 28.10 7.97
CA ASP A 91 -1.03 28.97 8.45
C ASP A 91 -1.58 28.45 9.80
N ALA A 92 -1.11 29.07 10.88
CA ALA A 92 -1.52 28.72 12.24
C ALA A 92 -3.02 28.97 12.49
N VAL A 93 -3.64 29.93 11.80
CA VAL A 93 -5.08 30.23 11.95
C VAL A 93 -5.90 29.13 11.28
N PHE A 94 -5.51 28.73 10.07
CA PHE A 94 -6.14 27.61 9.36
C PHE A 94 -6.02 26.31 10.17
N LEU A 95 -4.84 26.01 10.69
CA LEU A 95 -4.61 24.84 11.55
C LEU A 95 -5.51 24.90 12.79
N GLN A 96 -5.55 26.01 13.51
CA GLN A 96 -6.38 26.15 14.71
C GLN A 96 -7.87 25.97 14.37
N LYS A 97 -8.38 26.58 13.30
CA LYS A 97 -9.78 26.40 12.88
C LYS A 97 -10.12 24.95 12.52
N THR A 98 -9.18 24.25 11.89
CA THR A 98 -9.32 22.83 11.57
C THR A 98 -9.40 21.99 12.84
N VAL A 99 -8.54 22.29 13.82
CA VAL A 99 -8.54 21.64 15.13
C VAL A 99 -9.83 21.95 15.90
N ASP A 100 -10.30 23.20 15.92
CA ASP A 100 -11.53 23.60 16.59
C ASP A 100 -12.76 22.85 16.03
N LEU A 101 -12.85 22.74 14.71
CA LEU A 101 -13.90 21.98 14.04
C LEU A 101 -13.81 20.50 14.40
N PHE A 102 -12.61 19.93 14.37
CA PHE A 102 -12.40 18.53 14.69
C PHE A 102 -12.72 18.22 16.16
N ALA A 103 -12.28 19.07 17.09
CA ALA A 103 -12.63 18.99 18.51
C ALA A 103 -14.15 19.07 18.71
N TYR A 104 -14.83 19.98 18.02
CA TYR A 104 -16.29 20.08 18.06
C TYR A 104 -16.95 18.78 17.61
N LYS A 105 -16.49 18.17 16.50
CA LYS A 105 -16.98 16.88 16.01
C LYS A 105 -16.80 15.78 17.05
N LEU A 106 -15.62 15.67 17.67
CA LEU A 106 -15.33 14.66 18.70
C LEU A 106 -16.19 14.84 19.97
N GLN A 107 -16.42 16.09 20.40
CA GLN A 107 -17.23 16.39 21.60
C GLN A 107 -18.72 16.13 21.41
N HIS A 108 -19.23 16.23 20.18
CA HIS A 108 -20.65 16.11 19.86
C HIS A 108 -21.00 14.81 19.12
N ALA A 109 -20.02 13.94 18.87
CA ALA A 109 -20.24 12.63 18.31
C ALA A 109 -21.05 11.74 19.27
N ASN A 110 -21.89 10.88 18.72
CA ASN A 110 -22.58 9.83 19.47
C ASN A 110 -21.72 8.56 19.65
N TRP A 111 -20.40 8.67 19.42
CA TRP A 111 -19.42 7.61 19.51
C TRP A 111 -18.10 8.18 20.05
N THR A 112 -17.26 7.31 20.59
CA THR A 112 -15.92 7.65 21.09
C THR A 112 -14.90 6.65 20.54
N PRO A 113 -13.71 7.09 20.08
CA PRO A 113 -12.69 6.16 19.63
C PRO A 113 -12.05 5.41 20.81
N ASP A 114 -11.76 4.12 20.61
CA ASP A 114 -10.91 3.33 21.50
C ASP A 114 -9.42 3.58 21.21
N ILE A 115 -9.09 3.88 19.95
CA ILE A 115 -7.72 4.06 19.46
C ILE A 115 -7.67 5.00 18.25
N ILE A 116 -6.57 5.73 18.14
CA ILE A 116 -6.31 6.65 17.02
C ILE A 116 -5.20 6.10 16.12
N VAL A 117 -5.41 6.14 14.81
CA VAL A 117 -4.38 5.89 13.80
C VAL A 117 -4.14 7.16 13.02
N ALA A 118 -2.93 7.68 13.05
CA ALA A 118 -2.54 8.89 12.35
C ALA A 118 -1.62 8.54 11.17
N SER A 119 -2.10 8.75 9.94
CA SER A 119 -1.35 8.49 8.71
C SER A 119 -0.78 9.78 8.13
N GLY A 120 0.29 9.67 7.32
CA GLY A 120 0.67 10.71 6.38
C GLY A 120 1.13 12.05 6.98
N GLY A 121 1.79 12.08 8.15
CA GLY A 121 2.50 13.29 8.58
C GLY A 121 1.70 14.33 9.37
N VAL A 122 0.60 13.95 10.03
CA VAL A 122 -0.15 14.81 10.97
C VAL A 122 0.60 15.07 12.31
N SER A 123 1.93 14.95 12.32
CA SER A 123 2.76 15.02 13.53
C SER A 123 2.71 16.39 14.22
N ASP A 124 2.64 17.50 13.47
CA ASP A 124 2.54 18.84 14.08
C ASP A 124 1.21 19.03 14.82
N LEU A 125 0.11 18.49 14.27
CA LEU A 125 -1.19 18.48 14.94
C LEU A 125 -1.14 17.63 16.21
N LEU A 126 -0.59 16.41 16.12
CA LEU A 126 -0.47 15.53 17.28
C LEU A 126 0.42 16.14 18.36
N LEU A 127 1.54 16.74 17.97
CA LEU A 127 2.45 17.39 18.91
C LEU A 127 1.77 18.49 19.72
N ARG A 128 0.98 19.34 19.04
CA ARG A 128 0.38 20.52 19.68
C ARG A 128 -0.95 20.22 20.38
N TYR A 129 -1.77 19.36 19.79
CA TYR A 129 -3.18 19.23 20.15
C TYR A 129 -3.59 17.82 20.60
N LYS A 130 -2.67 16.83 20.64
CA LYS A 130 -3.02 15.45 21.05
C LYS A 130 -3.76 15.41 22.40
N LYS A 131 -3.23 16.09 23.42
CA LYS A 131 -3.79 16.03 24.78
C LYS A 131 -5.18 16.67 24.83
N GLU A 132 -5.39 17.74 24.08
CA GLU A 132 -6.67 18.45 23.98
C GLU A 132 -7.71 17.62 23.23
N LEU A 133 -7.32 17.03 22.09
CA LEU A 133 -8.22 16.27 21.22
C LEU A 133 -8.54 14.86 21.75
N PHE A 134 -7.56 14.18 22.33
CA PHE A 134 -7.64 12.73 22.58
C PHE A 134 -7.32 12.31 24.01
N GLY A 135 -6.88 13.24 24.87
CA GLY A 135 -6.47 12.93 26.24
C GLY A 135 -5.39 11.84 26.28
N ASN A 136 -5.73 10.69 26.88
CA ASN A 136 -4.83 9.54 27.08
C ASN A 136 -5.07 8.38 26.10
N LEU A 137 -5.90 8.55 25.07
CA LEU A 137 -6.16 7.49 24.11
C LEU A 137 -4.85 7.01 23.44
N PRO A 138 -4.70 5.70 23.20
CA PRO A 138 -3.57 5.17 22.47
C PRO A 138 -3.56 5.73 21.04
N ILE A 139 -2.37 6.08 20.54
CA ILE A 139 -2.19 6.61 19.18
C ILE A 139 -1.08 5.82 18.49
N VAL A 140 -1.40 5.25 17.34
CA VAL A 140 -0.44 4.73 16.36
C VAL A 140 -0.14 5.83 15.36
N ALA A 141 1.11 6.29 15.26
CA ALA A 141 1.49 7.34 14.33
C ALA A 141 2.43 6.83 13.23
N CYS A 142 2.05 7.04 11.98
CA CYS A 142 2.95 6.88 10.85
C CYS A 142 3.68 8.21 10.66
N ALA A 143 4.93 8.25 11.13
CA ALA A 143 5.74 9.45 11.11
C ALA A 143 6.19 9.78 9.68
N PRO A 144 6.41 11.05 9.34
CA PRO A 144 7.30 11.34 8.23
C PRO A 144 8.67 10.76 8.57
N ALA A 145 9.22 9.93 7.68
CA ALA A 145 10.59 9.44 7.80
C ALA A 145 11.52 10.64 8.03
N LYS A 146 12.57 10.45 8.82
CA LYS A 146 13.60 11.46 9.14
C LYS A 146 14.19 12.04 7.84
N ALA A 147 13.52 13.05 7.30
CA ALA A 147 13.97 13.86 6.18
C ALA A 147 13.99 15.32 6.66
N GLY A 148 14.69 15.54 7.77
CA GLY A 148 15.23 16.85 8.15
C GLY A 148 14.31 17.87 8.81
N LYS A 149 13.04 17.58 9.16
CA LYS A 149 12.15 18.66 9.69
C LYS A 149 11.12 18.36 10.77
N SER A 150 11.15 17.22 11.46
CA SER A 150 10.59 17.26 12.83
C SER A 150 11.73 17.65 13.76
N SER A 151 11.78 18.93 14.16
CA SER A 151 12.59 19.36 15.32
C SER A 151 12.12 18.69 16.62
N VAL A 152 10.99 17.99 16.55
CA VAL A 152 10.38 17.29 17.66
C VAL A 152 10.49 15.78 17.46
N PRO A 153 11.26 15.10 18.32
CA PRO A 153 11.32 13.66 18.39
C PRO A 153 9.90 13.05 18.53
N ILE A 154 9.60 12.02 17.74
CA ILE A 154 8.27 11.39 17.71
C ILE A 154 7.83 10.85 19.08
N ASP A 155 8.79 10.42 19.89
CA ASP A 155 8.62 9.99 21.28
C ASP A 155 8.05 11.10 22.19
N GLN A 156 8.06 12.37 21.78
CA GLN A 156 7.40 13.44 22.50
C GLN A 156 5.86 13.37 22.45
N PHE A 157 5.27 12.73 21.43
CA PHE A 157 3.81 12.62 21.31
C PHE A 157 3.30 11.17 21.19
N THR A 158 4.10 10.21 20.73
CA THR A 158 3.79 8.78 20.88
C THR A 158 5.03 7.90 20.84
N LYS A 159 4.98 6.78 21.57
CA LYS A 159 5.98 5.71 21.47
C LYS A 159 5.59 4.64 20.44
N ASN A 160 4.35 4.67 19.96
CA ASN A 160 3.80 3.69 19.03
C ASN A 160 3.83 4.33 17.64
N TYR A 161 4.94 4.17 16.94
CA TYR A 161 5.13 4.78 15.64
C TYR A 161 5.72 3.85 14.60
N LEU A 162 5.44 4.17 13.34
CA LEU A 162 5.98 3.51 12.16
C LEU A 162 6.71 4.52 11.29
N LEU A 163 7.76 4.06 10.62
CA LEU A 163 8.58 4.87 9.72
C LEU A 163 8.45 4.33 8.29
N PRO A 164 7.68 4.97 7.39
CA PRO A 164 7.45 4.47 6.04
C PRO A 164 8.71 4.29 5.20
N GLY A 165 9.81 4.97 5.53
CA GLY A 165 10.93 5.11 4.61
C GLY A 165 10.68 6.20 3.56
N ASN A 166 11.47 6.20 2.50
CA ASN A 166 11.41 7.13 1.37
C ASN A 166 11.68 6.37 0.07
N ASP A 167 11.50 7.04 -1.07
CA ASP A 167 11.89 6.54 -2.38
C ASP A 167 13.33 5.99 -2.38
N SER A 168 13.50 4.73 -2.80
CA SER A 168 14.80 4.08 -2.90
C SER A 168 15.43 4.31 -4.28
N PHE A 169 16.21 5.39 -4.42
CA PHE A 169 16.77 5.82 -5.70
C PHE A 169 17.87 4.88 -6.19
N ALA A 170 18.87 4.56 -5.37
CA ALA A 170 19.97 3.67 -5.74
C ALA A 170 19.48 2.30 -6.26
N ALA A 171 18.51 1.68 -5.57
CA ALA A 171 17.94 0.41 -5.99
C ALA A 171 17.24 0.49 -7.35
N ASN A 172 16.54 1.60 -7.63
CA ASN A 172 15.89 1.81 -8.91
C ASN A 172 16.88 2.19 -10.04
N TYR A 173 17.95 2.94 -9.74
CA TYR A 173 19.01 3.20 -10.72
C TYR A 173 19.69 1.91 -11.15
N GLN A 174 20.06 1.07 -10.19
CA GLN A 174 20.63 -0.24 -10.48
C GLN A 174 19.66 -1.12 -11.27
N LEU A 175 18.39 -1.16 -10.87
CA LEU A 175 17.34 -1.91 -11.58
C LEU A 175 17.21 -1.48 -13.05
N ILE A 176 17.18 -0.17 -13.32
CA ILE A 176 17.09 0.36 -14.68
C ILE A 176 18.28 -0.14 -15.51
N LEU A 177 19.50 -0.03 -14.99
CA LEU A 177 20.72 -0.44 -15.69
C LEU A 177 20.78 -1.97 -15.90
N ASP A 178 20.28 -2.75 -14.94
CA ASP A 178 20.24 -4.22 -15.04
C ASP A 178 19.23 -4.70 -16.09
N LEU A 179 18.08 -4.03 -16.21
CA LEU A 179 17.05 -4.38 -17.19
C LEU A 179 17.34 -3.78 -18.57
N LEU A 180 17.88 -2.57 -18.61
CA LEU A 180 18.16 -1.78 -19.81
C LEU A 180 19.64 -1.35 -19.85
N PRO A 181 20.57 -2.28 -20.14
CA PRO A 181 22.02 -2.03 -20.04
C PRO A 181 22.56 -1.02 -21.06
N GLN A 182 21.75 -0.62 -22.05
CA GLN A 182 22.12 0.40 -23.03
C GLN A 182 21.78 1.81 -22.57
N THR A 183 21.08 1.98 -21.43
CA THR A 183 20.68 3.30 -20.93
C THR A 183 21.89 4.20 -20.66
N LYS A 184 21.88 5.39 -21.25
CA LYS A 184 22.90 6.45 -21.07
C LYS A 184 22.39 7.66 -20.32
N ASN A 185 21.07 7.84 -20.25
CA ASN A 185 20.46 8.95 -19.54
C ASN A 185 19.31 8.45 -18.66
N ILE A 186 19.30 8.83 -17.38
CA ILE A 186 18.16 8.65 -16.48
C ILE A 186 17.56 10.01 -16.18
N TYR A 187 16.33 10.22 -16.64
CA TYR A 187 15.55 11.41 -16.32
C TYR A 187 14.79 11.14 -15.02
N VAL A 188 15.17 11.83 -13.96
CA VAL A 188 14.51 11.73 -12.67
C VAL A 188 13.40 12.78 -12.62
N VAL A 189 12.16 12.30 -12.74
CA VAL A 189 10.98 13.15 -12.70
C VAL A 189 10.60 13.38 -11.25
N LEU A 190 10.94 14.57 -10.76
CA LEU A 190 10.50 15.08 -9.47
C LEU A 190 10.25 16.60 -9.49
N GLY A 191 9.31 17.09 -8.69
CA GLY A 191 8.94 18.51 -8.63
C GLY A 191 9.82 19.35 -7.71
N ASN A 192 9.32 20.50 -7.26
CA ASN A 192 10.10 21.54 -6.58
C ASN A 192 9.53 21.98 -5.23
N SER A 193 8.53 21.28 -4.70
CA SER A 193 8.07 21.52 -3.32
C SER A 193 9.19 21.27 -2.31
N TYR A 194 8.98 21.70 -1.07
CA TYR A 194 9.96 21.49 0.00
C TYR A 194 10.32 20.01 0.20
N GLU A 195 9.33 19.11 0.12
CA GLU A 195 9.55 17.66 0.24
C GLU A 195 10.29 17.11 -0.97
N GLU A 196 9.93 17.53 -2.17
CA GLU A 196 10.60 17.08 -3.40
C GLU A 196 12.05 17.56 -3.47
N GLN A 197 12.38 18.72 -2.90
CA GLN A 197 13.77 19.16 -2.77
C GLN A 197 14.59 18.31 -1.80
N ILE A 198 13.95 17.66 -0.81
CA ILE A 198 14.63 16.67 0.03
C ILE A 198 14.87 15.39 -0.77
N LEU A 199 13.87 14.91 -1.50
CA LEU A 199 14.00 13.73 -2.37
C LEU A 199 15.07 13.95 -3.45
N LEU A 200 15.16 15.15 -4.01
CA LEU A 200 16.20 15.51 -4.96
C LEU A 200 17.60 15.33 -4.38
N ARG A 201 17.82 15.74 -3.11
CA ARG A 201 19.11 15.54 -2.45
C ARG A 201 19.43 14.06 -2.29
N LEU A 202 18.47 13.25 -1.84
CA LEU A 202 18.65 11.80 -1.72
C LEU A 202 18.95 11.15 -3.07
N ALA A 203 18.22 11.54 -4.13
CA ALA A 203 18.44 11.09 -5.49
C ALA A 203 19.86 11.42 -5.98
N GLN A 204 20.32 12.64 -5.73
CA GLN A 204 21.66 13.10 -6.09
C GLN A 204 22.76 12.41 -5.28
N GLU A 205 22.55 12.19 -3.99
CA GLU A 205 23.47 11.44 -3.11
C GLU A 205 23.64 9.99 -3.61
N ASP A 206 22.54 9.32 -3.94
CA ASP A 206 22.57 7.96 -4.49
C ASP A 206 23.21 7.91 -5.90
N ALA A 207 22.99 8.94 -6.72
CA ALA A 207 23.48 9.03 -8.09
C ALA A 207 25.02 9.03 -8.18
N VAL A 208 25.74 9.51 -7.14
CA VAL A 208 27.22 9.55 -7.10
C VAL A 208 27.84 8.18 -7.44
N ASN A 209 27.19 7.08 -7.07
CA ASN A 209 27.68 5.71 -7.33
C ASN A 209 27.45 5.21 -8.77
N PHE A 210 26.84 6.02 -9.63
CA PHE A 210 26.42 5.66 -10.98
C PHE A 210 26.86 6.65 -12.07
N GLU A 211 27.47 7.78 -11.70
CA GLU A 211 27.86 8.85 -12.64
C GLU A 211 28.89 8.39 -13.70
N ASP A 212 29.63 7.31 -13.44
CA ASP A 212 30.55 6.68 -14.39
C ASP A 212 29.82 5.86 -15.48
N LYS A 213 28.55 5.53 -15.28
CA LYS A 213 27.74 4.66 -16.15
C LYS A 213 26.67 5.42 -16.92
N VAL A 214 26.06 6.43 -16.30
CA VAL A 214 24.84 7.09 -16.79
C VAL A 214 24.80 8.56 -16.41
N THR A 215 24.20 9.38 -17.27
CA THR A 215 23.95 10.80 -16.98
C THR A 215 22.58 10.97 -16.33
N PHE A 216 22.50 11.72 -15.24
CA PHE A 216 21.23 12.06 -14.60
C PHE A 216 20.70 13.43 -15.01
N VAL A 217 19.40 13.50 -15.32
CA VAL A 217 18.71 14.75 -15.65
C VAL A 217 17.52 14.92 -14.71
N TYR A 218 17.57 15.92 -13.84
CA TYR A 218 16.51 16.21 -12.87
C TYR A 218 15.52 17.26 -13.41
N THR A 219 14.21 17.02 -13.26
CA THR A 219 13.17 17.89 -13.83
C THR A 219 12.71 19.03 -12.92
N ASN A 220 13.17 19.08 -11.67
CA ASN A 220 12.64 19.97 -10.61
C ASN A 220 12.65 21.47 -10.94
N ARG A 221 13.50 21.93 -11.86
CA ARG A 221 13.58 23.34 -12.27
C ARG A 221 12.84 23.64 -13.58
N ARG A 222 11.83 22.85 -13.91
CA ARG A 222 11.04 23.00 -15.15
C ARG A 222 9.57 23.19 -14.83
N SER A 223 8.85 23.87 -15.71
CA SER A 223 7.39 23.79 -15.75
C SER A 223 6.95 22.41 -16.24
N ASN A 224 5.68 22.06 -16.07
CA ASN A 224 5.14 20.83 -16.63
C ASN A 224 5.34 20.74 -18.16
N ALA A 225 5.12 21.85 -18.89
CA ALA A 225 5.31 21.90 -20.33
C ALA A 225 6.78 21.67 -20.74
N ASP A 226 7.73 22.31 -20.05
CA ASP A 226 9.16 22.16 -20.32
C ASP A 226 9.68 20.77 -19.95
N MET A 227 9.16 20.18 -18.87
CA MET A 227 9.45 18.81 -18.47
C MET A 227 9.01 17.83 -19.57
N LEU A 228 7.78 17.92 -20.06
CA LEU A 228 7.28 17.05 -21.13
C LEU A 228 8.05 17.25 -22.44
N SER A 229 8.37 18.49 -22.79
CA SER A 229 9.21 18.79 -23.95
C SER A 229 10.60 18.17 -23.81
N THR A 230 11.20 18.25 -22.63
CA THR A 230 12.51 17.64 -22.33
C THR A 230 12.46 16.13 -22.50
N LEU A 231 11.45 15.45 -21.96
CA LEU A 231 11.31 14.00 -22.08
C LEU A 231 11.00 13.54 -23.50
N ARG A 232 10.18 14.28 -24.27
CA ARG A 232 9.86 13.97 -25.67
C ARG A 232 11.07 14.04 -26.60
N ASN A 233 12.02 14.92 -26.29
CA ASN A 233 13.24 15.12 -27.06
C ASN A 233 14.44 14.35 -26.50
N ALA A 234 14.24 13.51 -25.48
CA ALA A 234 15.32 12.72 -24.91
C ALA A 234 15.88 11.72 -25.93
N PRO A 235 17.19 11.41 -25.87
CA PRO A 235 17.79 10.36 -26.68
C PRO A 235 17.11 8.99 -26.50
N PRO A 236 17.07 8.12 -27.53
CA PRO A 236 16.42 6.80 -27.43
C PRO A 236 17.00 5.85 -26.38
N ASP A 237 18.24 6.07 -25.95
CA ASP A 237 18.92 5.33 -24.88
C ASP A 237 18.65 5.94 -23.49
N SER A 238 17.48 6.54 -23.30
CA SER A 238 17.07 7.15 -22.03
C SER A 238 16.01 6.31 -21.32
N ALA A 239 16.00 6.39 -20.00
CA ALA A 239 14.91 5.88 -19.15
C ALA A 239 14.42 6.99 -18.22
N VAL A 240 13.17 6.87 -17.75
CA VAL A 240 12.60 7.79 -16.76
C VAL A 240 12.50 7.06 -15.42
N LEU A 241 12.94 7.70 -14.34
CA LEU A 241 12.56 7.34 -12.99
C LEU A 241 11.57 8.37 -12.44
N TYR A 242 10.32 7.97 -12.32
CA TYR A 242 9.23 8.80 -11.82
C TYR A 242 9.13 8.68 -10.29
N SER A 243 9.54 9.74 -9.59
CA SER A 243 9.57 9.79 -8.12
C SER A 243 8.33 10.46 -7.55
N ARG A 244 8.27 11.80 -7.56
CA ARG A 244 7.12 12.60 -7.12
C ARG A 244 7.08 13.90 -7.89
N TRP A 245 6.01 14.14 -8.62
CA TRP A 245 5.76 15.39 -9.33
C TRP A 245 4.48 16.02 -8.80
N THR A 246 4.61 16.90 -7.81
CA THR A 246 3.51 17.54 -7.10
C THR A 246 3.51 19.05 -7.25
N THR A 247 4.66 19.70 -7.39
CA THR A 247 4.73 21.14 -7.64
C THR A 247 5.81 21.43 -8.65
N ASP A 248 5.53 22.20 -9.70
CA ASP A 248 6.55 22.60 -10.66
C ASP A 248 7.26 23.91 -10.26
N ILE A 249 8.15 24.43 -11.12
CA ILE A 249 8.88 25.67 -10.83
C ILE A 249 7.99 26.92 -10.87
N GLU A 250 6.84 26.85 -11.52
CA GLU A 250 5.87 27.95 -11.65
C GLU A 250 4.85 27.94 -10.49
N GLY A 251 4.87 26.89 -9.67
CA GLY A 251 3.99 26.72 -8.52
C GLY A 251 2.69 25.99 -8.84
N GLU A 252 2.52 25.45 -10.05
CA GLU A 252 1.38 24.61 -10.38
C GLU A 252 1.43 23.31 -9.58
N SER A 253 0.28 22.90 -9.04
CA SER A 253 0.17 21.72 -8.19
C SER A 253 -0.47 20.54 -8.93
N PHE A 254 0.06 19.34 -8.69
CA PHE A 254 -0.33 18.10 -9.36
C PHE A 254 -0.50 16.96 -8.34
N VAL A 255 -1.39 16.02 -8.65
CA VAL A 255 -1.44 14.73 -7.94
C VAL A 255 -0.62 13.74 -8.76
N SER A 256 0.56 13.36 -8.27
CA SER A 256 1.55 12.61 -9.07
C SER A 256 0.97 11.36 -9.73
N ALA A 257 0.24 10.52 -8.97
CA ALA A 257 -0.37 9.32 -9.51
C ALA A 257 -1.40 9.62 -10.63
N SER A 258 -2.22 10.65 -10.44
CA SER A 258 -3.26 11.05 -11.41
C SER A 258 -2.68 11.72 -12.67
N SER A 259 -1.52 12.37 -12.56
CA SER A 259 -0.84 13.02 -13.69
C SER A 259 0.02 12.04 -14.50
N LEU A 260 0.38 10.90 -13.93
CA LEU A 260 1.29 9.94 -14.56
C LEU A 260 0.79 9.35 -15.89
N PRO A 261 -0.48 8.95 -16.07
CA PRO A 261 -0.98 8.46 -17.36
C PRO A 261 -0.80 9.46 -18.51
N PHE A 262 -0.94 10.75 -18.23
CA PHE A 262 -0.72 11.80 -19.23
C PHE A 262 0.76 11.90 -19.64
N LEU A 263 1.67 11.78 -18.67
CA LEU A 263 3.11 11.74 -18.93
C LEU A 263 3.50 10.49 -19.73
N THR A 264 3.09 9.30 -19.29
CA THR A 264 3.48 8.03 -19.93
C THR A 264 2.94 7.93 -21.35
N SER A 265 1.71 8.41 -21.60
CA SER A 265 1.14 8.47 -22.96
C SER A 265 1.78 9.53 -23.87
N SER A 266 2.51 10.50 -23.30
CA SER A 266 3.09 11.64 -24.02
C SER A 266 4.53 11.46 -24.47
N ILE A 267 5.20 10.38 -24.05
CA ILE A 267 6.63 10.13 -24.29
C ILE A 267 6.85 8.73 -24.87
N ARG A 268 8.04 8.47 -25.42
CA ARG A 268 8.43 7.14 -25.93
C ARG A 268 9.66 6.63 -25.21
N LEU A 269 9.60 6.61 -23.88
CA LEU A 269 10.68 6.15 -22.99
C LEU A 269 10.11 5.16 -21.98
N PRO A 270 10.90 4.15 -21.54
CA PRO A 270 10.49 3.29 -20.45
C PRO A 270 10.45 4.10 -19.15
N VAL A 271 9.33 4.03 -18.44
CA VAL A 271 9.11 4.75 -17.18
C VAL A 271 9.13 3.76 -16.03
N PHE A 272 10.07 3.93 -15.10
CA PHE A 272 10.09 3.23 -13.81
C PHE A 272 9.52 4.15 -12.73
N GLY A 273 8.95 3.57 -11.68
CA GLY A 273 8.39 4.32 -10.56
C GLY A 273 9.12 4.05 -9.25
N THR A 274 8.87 4.89 -8.24
CA THR A 274 9.36 4.67 -6.87
C THR A 274 8.25 4.31 -5.88
N GLN A 275 6.97 4.38 -6.28
CA GLN A 275 5.83 4.16 -5.38
C GLN A 275 4.79 3.21 -5.96
N GLN A 276 4.19 2.39 -5.11
CA GLN A 276 3.24 1.34 -5.49
C GLN A 276 1.99 1.92 -6.19
N GLN A 277 1.54 3.10 -5.78
CA GLN A 277 0.40 3.80 -6.38
C GLN A 277 0.56 4.17 -7.86
N TYR A 278 1.77 4.05 -8.42
CA TYR A 278 2.04 4.32 -9.83
C TYR A 278 1.82 3.09 -10.73
N ILE A 279 1.77 1.89 -10.15
CA ILE A 279 1.54 0.66 -10.93
C ILE A 279 0.17 0.74 -11.63
N GLY A 280 0.09 0.21 -12.87
CA GLY A 280 -1.13 0.30 -13.69
C GLY A 280 -1.33 1.64 -14.40
N ASN A 281 -0.45 2.63 -14.19
CA ASN A 281 -0.52 3.97 -14.81
C ASN A 281 0.55 4.18 -15.91
N GLY A 282 1.04 3.08 -16.51
CA GLY A 282 1.99 3.12 -17.63
C GLY A 282 3.47 3.06 -17.24
N ILE A 283 3.79 2.70 -15.99
CA ILE A 283 5.17 2.38 -15.59
C ILE A 283 5.49 0.91 -15.88
N VAL A 284 6.75 0.62 -16.20
CA VAL A 284 7.32 -0.73 -16.24
C VAL A 284 7.17 -1.42 -14.88
N GLY A 285 7.40 -0.65 -13.81
CA GLY A 285 7.50 -1.12 -12.45
C GLY A 285 8.63 -0.43 -11.72
N GLY A 286 9.14 -1.08 -10.68
CA GLY A 286 10.29 -0.58 -9.94
C GLY A 286 10.50 -1.33 -8.64
N TYR A 287 11.46 -0.86 -7.86
CA TYR A 287 11.50 -1.11 -6.43
C TYR A 287 10.64 -0.05 -5.76
N LEU A 288 9.37 -0.43 -5.51
CA LEU A 288 8.29 0.48 -5.16
C LEU A 288 8.06 0.50 -3.65
N HIS A 289 7.89 1.70 -3.12
CA HIS A 289 7.39 1.93 -1.77
C HIS A 289 5.88 1.59 -1.69
N ASP A 290 5.54 0.59 -0.89
CA ASP A 290 4.21 0.03 -0.70
C ASP A 290 3.60 0.45 0.66
N ILE A 291 2.79 1.49 0.59
CA ILE A 291 2.08 2.06 1.74
C ILE A 291 1.06 1.09 2.36
N SER A 292 0.59 0.09 1.61
CA SER A 292 -0.33 -0.89 2.18
C SER A 292 0.34 -1.74 3.27
N LEU A 293 1.65 -1.97 3.18
CA LEU A 293 2.42 -2.67 4.22
C LEU A 293 2.53 -1.83 5.49
N LEU A 294 2.68 -0.51 5.34
CA LEU A 294 2.65 0.42 6.47
C LEU A 294 1.30 0.42 7.16
N GLY A 295 0.21 0.38 6.39
CA GLY A 295 -1.14 0.24 6.91
C GLY A 295 -1.33 -1.08 7.66
N GLU A 296 -0.85 -2.19 7.10
CA GLU A 296 -0.92 -3.53 7.70
C GLU A 296 -0.21 -3.55 9.06
N ASP A 297 0.99 -2.99 9.15
CA ASP A 297 1.72 -2.87 10.41
C ASP A 297 1.05 -1.92 11.41
N ALA A 298 0.37 -0.86 10.93
CA ALA A 298 -0.41 0.00 11.79
C ALA A 298 -1.59 -0.76 12.41
N GLY A 299 -2.24 -1.65 11.64
CA GLY A 299 -3.29 -2.53 12.14
C GLY A 299 -2.79 -3.53 13.17
N ASN A 300 -1.65 -4.17 12.89
CA ASN A 300 -1.01 -5.07 13.86
C ASN A 300 -0.66 -4.34 15.16
N MET A 301 -0.16 -3.11 15.07
CA MET A 301 0.13 -2.26 16.23
C MET A 301 -1.14 -1.86 16.99
N VAL A 302 -2.26 -1.61 16.30
CA VAL A 302 -3.57 -1.36 16.93
C VAL A 302 -4.01 -2.58 17.73
N ILE A 303 -3.92 -3.77 17.15
CA ILE A 303 -4.26 -5.04 17.80
C ILE A 303 -3.47 -5.21 19.11
N ASP A 304 -2.13 -5.10 19.05
CA ASP A 304 -1.26 -5.24 20.22
C ASP A 304 -1.67 -4.27 21.35
N LEU A 305 -1.98 -3.02 21.00
CA LEU A 305 -2.40 -2.01 21.96
C LEU A 305 -3.78 -2.28 22.58
N LEU A 306 -4.72 -2.84 21.81
CA LEU A 306 -6.04 -3.23 22.29
C LEU A 306 -5.97 -4.44 23.25
N ASP A 307 -4.99 -5.33 23.06
CA ASP A 307 -4.68 -6.42 23.98
C ASP A 307 -3.92 -5.96 25.25
N GLY A 308 -3.48 -4.69 25.28
CA GLY A 308 -2.65 -4.15 26.36
C GLY A 308 -1.20 -4.63 26.32
N VAL A 309 -0.71 -5.06 25.15
CA VAL A 309 0.67 -5.51 24.92
C VAL A 309 1.46 -4.39 24.26
N ALA A 310 2.76 -4.33 24.55
CA ALA A 310 3.66 -3.38 23.88
C ALA A 310 3.87 -3.81 22.41
N PRO A 311 3.61 -2.92 21.44
CA PRO A 311 3.70 -3.30 20.04
C PRO A 311 5.14 -3.44 19.56
N THR A 312 5.31 -4.23 18.49
CA THR A 312 6.60 -4.32 17.80
C THR A 312 6.87 -3.04 17.00
N ILE A 313 8.02 -2.42 17.21
CA ILE A 313 8.45 -1.24 16.44
C ILE A 313 9.39 -1.68 15.32
N TYR A 314 8.96 -1.49 14.08
CA TYR A 314 9.79 -1.75 12.91
C TYR A 314 10.67 -0.53 12.60
N THR A 315 11.99 -0.70 12.67
CA THR A 315 12.97 0.36 12.35
C THR A 315 13.55 0.25 10.95
N ASP A 316 13.34 -0.89 10.28
CA ASP A 316 13.82 -1.11 8.92
C ASP A 316 12.88 -0.45 7.91
N ILE A 317 13.39 0.55 7.20
CA ILE A 317 12.66 1.30 6.18
C ILE A 317 12.47 0.50 4.88
N GLU A 318 13.30 -0.51 4.64
CA GLU A 318 13.21 -1.37 3.46
C GLU A 318 12.02 -2.34 3.55
N ARG A 319 11.47 -2.53 4.75
CA ARG A 319 10.26 -3.34 4.99
C ARG A 319 9.08 -2.95 4.09
N TYR A 320 8.99 -1.67 3.76
CA TYR A 320 7.90 -1.11 2.98
C TYR A 320 8.20 -1.06 1.49
N HIS A 321 9.24 -1.74 0.99
CA HIS A 321 9.60 -1.75 -0.42
C HIS A 321 9.47 -3.14 -1.04
N ARG A 322 9.03 -3.19 -2.29
CA ARG A 322 8.92 -4.43 -3.07
C ARG A 322 9.24 -4.18 -4.53
N TYR A 323 9.85 -5.17 -5.17
CA TYR A 323 9.93 -5.21 -6.63
C TYR A 323 8.54 -5.55 -7.19
N VAL A 324 7.93 -4.60 -7.90
CA VAL A 324 6.60 -4.76 -8.50
C VAL A 324 6.63 -4.26 -9.94
N PHE A 325 6.07 -5.05 -10.86
CA PHE A 325 6.09 -4.77 -12.30
C PHE A 325 4.73 -4.97 -12.95
N ASP A 326 4.49 -4.22 -14.02
CA ASP A 326 3.30 -4.33 -14.85
C ASP A 326 3.61 -5.20 -16.06
N GLN A 327 2.94 -6.36 -16.18
CA GLN A 327 3.17 -7.30 -17.27
C GLN A 327 2.98 -6.65 -18.65
N LYS A 328 1.96 -5.81 -18.82
CA LYS A 328 1.65 -5.20 -20.12
C LYS A 328 2.78 -4.28 -20.58
N VAL A 329 3.35 -3.54 -19.63
CA VAL A 329 4.44 -2.59 -19.92
C VAL A 329 5.77 -3.32 -20.06
N LEU A 330 6.01 -4.40 -19.31
CA LEU A 330 7.15 -5.30 -19.55
C LEU A 330 7.13 -5.83 -21.00
N ASP A 331 5.97 -6.27 -21.48
CA ASP A 331 5.80 -6.78 -22.85
C ASP A 331 6.03 -5.69 -23.91
N GLU A 332 5.50 -4.48 -23.69
CA GLU A 332 5.71 -3.32 -24.56
C GLU A 332 7.21 -3.01 -24.75
N TRP A 333 7.97 -3.04 -23.66
CA TRP A 333 9.41 -2.76 -23.66
C TRP A 333 10.28 -3.99 -23.87
N LYS A 334 9.66 -5.16 -24.12
CA LYS A 334 10.34 -6.46 -24.35
C LYS A 334 11.30 -6.83 -23.22
N ILE A 335 10.94 -6.51 -21.98
CA ILE A 335 11.70 -6.85 -20.78
C ILE A 335 11.25 -8.23 -20.30
N SER A 336 12.13 -9.23 -20.42
CA SER A 336 11.83 -10.59 -19.96
C SER A 336 11.67 -10.65 -18.44
N ALA A 337 10.60 -11.32 -17.98
CA ALA A 337 10.37 -11.62 -16.57
C ALA A 337 11.54 -12.37 -15.91
N SER A 338 12.31 -13.14 -16.69
CA SER A 338 13.50 -13.87 -16.20
C SER A 338 14.67 -12.96 -15.80
N ARG A 339 14.63 -11.68 -16.18
CA ARG A 339 15.64 -10.68 -15.82
C ARG A 339 15.25 -9.87 -14.57
N LEU A 340 14.02 -10.05 -14.08
CA LEU A 340 13.55 -9.34 -12.90
C LEU A 340 14.23 -9.88 -11.64
N PRO A 341 14.43 -9.05 -10.61
CA PRO A 341 14.96 -9.49 -9.33
C PRO A 341 14.14 -10.64 -8.72
N ALA A 342 14.79 -11.47 -7.90
CA ALA A 342 14.08 -12.53 -7.18
C ALA A 342 13.01 -11.94 -6.23
N GLY A 343 11.87 -12.61 -6.13
CA GLY A 343 10.75 -12.14 -5.31
C GLY A 343 9.91 -11.03 -5.95
N SER A 344 10.16 -10.69 -7.22
CA SER A 344 9.35 -9.71 -7.95
C SER A 344 7.89 -10.13 -8.06
N ILE A 345 6.99 -9.17 -7.81
CA ILE A 345 5.55 -9.32 -8.00
C ILE A 345 5.19 -8.77 -9.37
N ILE A 346 4.53 -9.58 -10.20
CA ILE A 346 4.05 -9.15 -11.51
C ILE A 346 2.53 -8.98 -11.44
N LEU A 347 2.07 -7.77 -11.71
CA LEU A 347 0.65 -7.40 -11.75
C LEU A 347 0.18 -7.25 -13.20
N TYR A 348 -1.15 -7.27 -13.38
CA TYR A 348 -1.84 -7.10 -14.67
C TYR A 348 -1.44 -8.08 -15.79
N GLY A 349 -0.79 -9.19 -15.43
CA GLY A 349 -0.55 -10.30 -16.34
C GLY A 349 -1.80 -11.14 -16.57
N GLU A 350 -1.92 -11.71 -17.77
CA GLU A 350 -2.89 -12.78 -18.01
C GLU A 350 -2.55 -13.96 -17.09
N LYS A 351 -3.56 -14.51 -16.42
CA LYS A 351 -3.36 -15.74 -15.65
C LYS A 351 -2.92 -16.81 -16.65
N SER A 352 -1.80 -17.46 -16.39
CA SER A 352 -1.39 -18.60 -17.23
C SER A 352 -2.51 -19.65 -17.26
N PHE A 353 -2.63 -20.41 -18.36
CA PHE A 353 -3.62 -21.49 -18.48
C PHE A 353 -3.60 -22.43 -17.25
N LEU A 354 -2.41 -22.71 -16.71
CA LEU A 354 -2.23 -23.49 -15.48
C LEU A 354 -2.80 -22.80 -14.23
N GLN A 355 -2.66 -21.48 -14.09
CA GLN A 355 -3.21 -20.74 -12.96
C GLN A 355 -4.72 -20.52 -13.09
N GLU A 356 -5.22 -20.32 -14.30
CA GLU A 356 -6.65 -20.17 -14.56
C GLU A 356 -7.39 -21.51 -14.42
N HIS A 357 -6.76 -22.60 -14.86
CA HIS A 357 -7.35 -23.94 -14.89
C HIS A 357 -6.63 -24.93 -13.96
N TRP A 358 -6.08 -24.46 -12.83
CA TRP A 358 -5.32 -25.32 -11.90
C TRP A 358 -6.13 -26.55 -11.43
N GLN A 359 -7.44 -26.41 -11.32
CA GLN A 359 -8.36 -27.52 -11.01
C GLN A 359 -8.39 -28.57 -12.12
N LEU A 360 -8.42 -28.16 -13.39
CA LEU A 360 -8.36 -29.08 -14.54
C LEU A 360 -7.00 -29.77 -14.63
N VAL A 361 -5.92 -29.05 -14.30
CA VAL A 361 -4.57 -29.63 -14.26
C VAL A 361 -4.47 -30.71 -13.19
N LEU A 362 -5.05 -30.49 -12.00
CA LEU A 362 -5.12 -31.52 -10.95
C LEU A 362 -5.98 -32.71 -11.35
N ILE A 363 -7.12 -32.49 -12.02
CA ILE A 363 -7.97 -33.58 -12.52
C ILE A 363 -7.22 -34.41 -13.55
N VAL A 364 -6.54 -33.79 -14.52
CA VAL A 364 -5.75 -34.49 -15.54
C VAL A 364 -4.56 -35.23 -14.90
N ALA A 365 -3.86 -34.62 -13.95
CA ALA A 365 -2.78 -35.27 -13.21
C ALA A 365 -3.27 -36.49 -12.42
N ALA A 366 -4.46 -36.42 -11.80
CA ALA A 366 -5.08 -37.54 -11.10
C ALA A 366 -5.49 -38.68 -12.06
N ILE A 367 -5.96 -38.37 -13.26
CA ILE A 367 -6.29 -39.37 -14.28
C ILE A 367 -5.03 -40.05 -14.83
N ILE A 368 -3.92 -39.32 -15.01
CA ILE A 368 -2.66 -39.88 -15.52
C ILE A 368 -1.96 -40.78 -14.49
N THR A 369 -2.24 -40.58 -13.19
CA THR A 369 -1.65 -41.36 -12.09
C THR A 369 -2.48 -42.58 -11.67
N LEU A 370 -3.69 -42.73 -12.24
CA LEU A 370 -4.55 -43.92 -12.18
C LEU A 370 -4.26 -44.85 -13.36
#